data_AF-A0A257IV92-F1
#
_entry.id   AF-A0A257IV92-F1
#
_cell.length_a   1.000
_cell.length_b   1.000
_cell.length_c   1.000
_cell.angle_alpha   90.00
_cell.angle_beta   90.00
_cell.angle_gamma   90.00
#
_symmetry.space_group_name_H-M   'P 1'
#
loop_
_entity.id
_entity.type
_entity.pdbx_description
1 polymer ?
#
loop_
_entity_poly.entity_id
_entity_poly.type
_entity_poly.pdbx_seq_one_letter_code
_entity_poly.pdbx_strand_id
1 'polypeptide(L)'
;MLAADGLRLDGARVVVAGGMESMSGAPYLVPNARSGYKVGHAAFVDHLMMDGLEDAYDKGRSMGTFGEDTAKAYGFTRAQQDAYALETVRRAQDAIAQRHFAVETIPVKIGEGAKALTVSVDEIPGKISPEKIPGLRPAFHADGTITAASASANSDGAAALVLSTRGHARRLGLPVLARVVAHATHALAPAEFTLAPIGAVQKVLARAGWTVSEVDLFEINEAFAVVVMAAMKDLGLG
;
A
#
# COMPACT_ATOMS: atom_id res chain seq x y z
N MET A 1 -12.74 4.42 -7.38
CA MET A 1 -14.00 5.18 -7.16
C MET A 1 -14.29 6.10 -8.32
N LEU A 2 -13.46 7.11 -8.58
CA LEU A 2 -13.67 8.12 -9.64
C LEU A 2 -14.00 7.53 -11.02
N ALA A 3 -13.21 6.57 -11.51
CA ALA A 3 -13.46 5.93 -12.80
C ALA A 3 -14.81 5.19 -12.85
N ALA A 4 -15.17 4.48 -11.77
CA ALA A 4 -16.44 3.78 -11.67
C ALA A 4 -17.64 4.75 -11.64
N ASP A 5 -17.51 5.87 -10.92
CA ASP A 5 -18.57 6.89 -10.83
C ASP A 5 -18.73 7.63 -12.16
N GLY A 6 -17.62 8.04 -12.79
CA GLY A 6 -17.65 8.66 -14.12
C GLY A 6 -18.29 7.77 -15.20
N LEU A 7 -18.05 6.45 -15.13
CA LEU A 7 -18.72 5.48 -16.00
C LEU A 7 -20.21 5.31 -15.68
N ARG A 8 -20.58 5.29 -14.38
CA ARG A 8 -21.99 5.16 -13.94
C ARG A 8 -22.83 6.38 -14.30
N LEU A 9 -22.23 7.57 -14.30
CA LEU A 9 -22.87 8.84 -14.66
C LEU A 9 -22.82 9.12 -16.18
N ASP A 10 -22.47 8.11 -16.98
CA ASP A 10 -22.35 8.22 -18.45
C ASP A 10 -21.35 9.29 -18.94
N GLY A 11 -20.47 9.81 -18.08
CA GLY A 11 -19.43 10.79 -18.44
C GLY A 11 -18.29 10.20 -19.27
N ALA A 12 -18.14 8.88 -19.27
CA ALA A 12 -17.22 8.15 -20.14
C ALA A 12 -17.82 6.79 -20.54
N ARG A 13 -17.14 6.08 -21.44
CA ARG A 13 -17.49 4.70 -21.85
C ARG A 13 -16.38 3.69 -21.61
N VAL A 14 -15.13 4.16 -21.63
CA VAL A 14 -13.93 3.43 -21.25
C VAL A 14 -13.05 4.41 -20.47
N VAL A 15 -12.45 3.94 -19.37
CA VAL A 15 -11.54 4.72 -18.54
C VAL A 15 -10.35 3.85 -18.18
N VAL A 16 -9.13 4.36 -18.36
CA VAL A 16 -7.91 3.78 -17.76
C VAL A 16 -7.74 4.42 -16.39
N ALA A 17 -7.61 3.59 -15.36
CA ALA A 17 -7.42 4.04 -13.98
C ALA A 17 -6.29 3.24 -13.32
N GLY A 18 -5.56 3.86 -12.40
CA GLY A 18 -4.41 3.22 -11.78
C GLY A 18 -3.64 4.18 -10.90
N GLY A 19 -2.39 3.82 -10.63
CA GLY A 19 -1.42 4.62 -9.90
C GLY A 19 -0.01 4.25 -10.34
N MET A 20 0.93 5.15 -10.08
CA MET A 20 2.34 4.94 -10.31
C MET A 20 3.11 5.74 -9.25
N GLU A 21 4.22 5.19 -8.79
CA GLU A 21 5.09 5.83 -7.82
C GLU A 21 6.55 5.44 -8.11
N SER A 22 7.46 6.40 -7.91
CA SER A 22 8.89 6.10 -7.83
C SER A 22 9.49 6.79 -6.62
N MET A 23 9.44 6.10 -5.47
CA MET A 23 9.99 6.58 -4.21
C MET A 23 11.51 6.76 -4.30
N SER A 24 12.21 5.89 -5.05
CA SER A 24 13.66 6.03 -5.30
C SER A 24 14.02 7.29 -6.09
N GLY A 25 13.07 7.84 -6.85
CA GLY A 25 13.23 9.05 -7.65
C GLY A 25 12.90 10.34 -6.93
N ALA A 26 12.49 10.30 -5.65
CA ALA A 26 12.09 11.47 -4.89
C ALA A 26 13.27 12.45 -4.69
N PRO A 27 13.09 13.76 -4.95
CA PRO A 27 14.16 14.73 -4.81
C PRO A 27 14.33 15.22 -3.36
N TYR A 28 15.43 15.93 -3.10
CA TYR A 28 15.53 16.80 -1.93
C TYR A 28 15.06 18.22 -2.29
N LEU A 29 14.35 18.87 -1.36
CA LEU A 29 13.88 20.24 -1.48
C LEU A 29 14.75 21.18 -0.66
N VAL A 30 14.91 22.41 -1.14
CA VAL A 30 15.54 23.50 -0.41
C VAL A 30 14.48 24.59 -0.22
N PRO A 31 13.86 24.71 0.97
CA PRO A 31 12.88 25.76 1.27
C PRO A 31 13.44 27.15 0.95
N ASN A 32 12.63 28.19 0.76
CA ASN A 32 13.11 29.58 0.64
C ASN A 32 14.18 29.89 -0.43
N ALA A 33 14.65 28.92 -1.24
CA ALA A 33 15.69 29.12 -2.24
C ALA A 33 15.25 30.15 -3.30
N ARG A 34 13.94 30.19 -3.59
CA ARG A 34 13.35 31.15 -4.51
C ARG A 34 13.40 32.60 -3.98
N SER A 35 13.16 32.81 -2.69
CA SER A 35 13.16 34.14 -2.07
C SER A 35 14.52 34.57 -1.51
N GLY A 36 15.47 33.63 -1.38
CA GLY A 36 16.81 33.84 -0.85
C GLY A 36 16.89 33.68 0.68
N TYR A 37 18.04 33.20 1.15
CA TYR A 37 18.30 32.92 2.58
C TYR A 37 18.97 34.06 3.35
N LYS A 38 19.45 35.10 2.66
CA LYS A 38 20.29 36.18 3.21
C LYS A 38 21.59 35.67 3.87
N VAL A 39 21.53 35.17 5.11
CA VAL A 39 22.63 34.62 5.91
C VAL A 39 22.09 33.54 6.84
N GLY A 40 22.76 32.39 6.94
CA GLY A 40 22.44 31.31 7.88
C GLY A 40 22.48 29.92 7.25
N HIS A 41 22.32 28.89 8.07
CA HIS A 41 22.21 27.50 7.62
C HIS A 41 20.79 27.18 7.14
N ALA A 42 20.69 26.20 6.24
CA ALA A 42 19.44 25.69 5.69
C ALA A 42 19.43 24.16 5.74
N ALA A 43 18.26 23.58 6.00
CA ALA A 43 18.05 22.15 5.89
C ALA A 43 17.69 21.77 4.45
N PHE A 44 18.21 20.63 4.00
CA PHE A 44 17.67 19.93 2.84
C PHE A 44 16.55 19.03 3.34
N VAL A 45 15.38 19.14 2.71
CA VAL A 45 14.17 18.41 3.11
C VAL A 45 13.97 17.24 2.17
N ASP A 46 13.86 16.04 2.71
CA ASP A 46 13.53 14.86 1.92
C ASP A 46 12.05 14.93 1.50
N HIS A 47 11.79 15.02 0.19
CA HIS A 47 10.43 15.15 -0.35
C HIS A 47 9.59 13.91 -0.04
N LEU A 48 10.19 12.71 -0.07
CA LEU A 48 9.49 11.46 0.19
C LEU A 48 8.94 11.44 1.61
N MET A 49 9.77 11.86 2.57
CA MET A 49 9.36 11.98 3.96
C MET A 49 8.27 13.03 4.10
N MET A 50 8.53 14.25 3.62
CA MET A 50 7.63 15.39 3.80
C MET A 50 6.23 15.18 3.19
N ASP A 51 6.14 14.69 1.95
CA ASP A 51 4.87 14.61 1.22
C ASP A 51 4.21 13.22 1.26
N GLY A 52 4.93 12.20 1.75
CA GLY A 52 4.45 10.81 1.72
C GLY A 52 4.47 10.07 3.07
N LEU A 53 5.46 10.31 3.94
CA LEU A 53 5.73 9.45 5.10
C LEU A 53 5.73 10.17 6.46
N GLU A 54 5.43 11.47 6.48
CA GLU A 54 5.28 12.29 7.68
C GLU A 54 3.87 12.87 7.77
N ASP A 55 3.40 13.05 9.01
CA ASP A 55 2.09 13.65 9.24
C ASP A 55 2.12 15.15 8.93
N ALA A 56 1.10 15.62 8.20
CA ALA A 56 0.99 17.02 7.83
C ALA A 56 0.63 17.92 9.02
N TYR A 57 0.03 17.35 10.08
CA TYR A 57 -0.43 18.09 11.25
C TYR A 57 0.61 18.08 12.38
N ASP A 58 1.25 16.94 12.61
CA ASP A 58 2.37 16.75 13.54
C ASP A 58 3.70 16.64 12.78
N LYS A 59 4.27 17.81 12.45
CA LYS A 59 5.43 17.91 11.56
C LYS A 59 6.62 17.08 12.06
N GLY A 60 7.17 16.25 11.17
CA GLY A 60 8.30 15.37 11.48
C GLY A 60 7.89 14.06 12.15
N ARG A 61 6.60 13.86 12.44
CA ARG A 61 6.11 12.59 12.95
C ARG A 61 5.94 11.59 11.82
N SER A 62 6.78 10.55 11.80
CA SER A 62 6.72 9.49 10.81
C SER A 62 5.46 8.61 10.95
N MET A 63 4.93 8.14 9.81
CA MET A 63 3.79 7.23 9.75
C MET A 63 3.92 6.00 10.67
N GLY A 64 5.14 5.45 10.82
CA GLY A 64 5.38 4.27 11.65
C GLY A 64 5.11 4.48 13.13
N THR A 65 5.17 5.71 13.64
CA THR A 65 4.84 6.01 15.05
C THR A 65 3.36 5.83 15.35
N PHE A 66 2.46 6.04 14.38
CA PHE A 66 1.03 5.73 14.55
C PHE A 66 0.77 4.22 14.50
N GLY A 67 1.59 3.49 13.75
CA GLY A 67 1.64 2.03 13.83
C GLY A 67 1.97 1.55 15.25
N GLU A 68 2.97 2.15 15.91
CA GLU A 68 3.31 1.83 17.30
C GLU A 68 2.17 2.14 18.27
N ASP A 69 1.49 3.27 18.10
CA ASP A 69 0.30 3.61 18.90
C ASP A 69 -0.81 2.56 18.72
N THR A 70 -1.00 2.08 17.49
CA THR A 70 -1.96 1.00 17.19
C THR A 70 -1.54 -0.32 17.85
N ALA A 71 -0.26 -0.67 17.75
CA ALA A 71 0.30 -1.86 18.38
C ALA A 71 0.02 -1.85 19.89
N LYS A 72 0.28 -0.72 20.54
CA LYS A 72 0.03 -0.51 21.97
C LYS A 72 -1.46 -0.57 22.31
N ALA A 73 -2.31 0.12 21.55
CA ALA A 73 -3.76 0.16 21.79
C ALA A 73 -4.41 -1.22 21.68
N TYR A 74 -3.95 -2.04 20.74
CA TYR A 74 -4.48 -3.40 20.52
C TYR A 74 -3.79 -4.47 21.37
N GLY A 75 -2.68 -4.13 22.03
CA GLY A 75 -1.85 -5.07 22.79
C GLY A 75 -1.07 -6.05 21.89
N PHE A 76 -0.75 -5.66 20.66
CA PHE A 76 0.01 -6.50 19.73
C PHE A 76 1.49 -6.53 20.11
N THR A 77 1.95 -7.71 20.50
CA THR A 77 3.35 -7.93 20.87
C THR A 77 4.25 -7.98 19.63
N ARG A 78 5.53 -7.67 19.83
CA ARG A 78 6.58 -7.86 18.81
C ARG A 78 6.54 -9.26 18.18
N ALA A 79 6.38 -10.30 18.99
CA ALA A 79 6.34 -11.68 18.51
C ALA A 79 5.15 -11.96 17.58
N GLN A 80 3.98 -11.37 17.84
CA GLN A 80 2.81 -11.50 16.96
C GLN A 80 3.03 -10.77 15.64
N GLN A 81 3.63 -9.58 15.67
CA GLN A 81 3.95 -8.82 14.46
C GLN A 81 5.00 -9.53 13.60
N ASP A 82 6.05 -10.10 14.23
CA ASP A 82 7.07 -10.90 13.53
C ASP A 82 6.46 -12.19 12.95
N ALA A 83 5.56 -12.86 13.66
CA ALA A 83 4.87 -14.04 13.15
C ALA A 83 4.02 -13.71 11.92
N TYR A 84 3.33 -12.56 11.93
CA TYR A 84 2.59 -12.06 10.77
C TYR A 84 3.55 -11.74 9.61
N ALA A 85 4.64 -11.02 9.88
CA ALA A 85 5.68 -10.69 8.91
C ALA A 85 6.30 -11.94 8.25
N LEU A 86 6.53 -12.99 9.02
CA LEU A 86 7.03 -14.27 8.50
C LEU A 86 6.04 -14.92 7.54
N GLU A 87 4.75 -14.89 7.86
CA GLU A 87 3.71 -15.48 7.02
C GLU A 87 3.51 -14.70 5.72
N THR A 88 3.54 -13.35 5.75
CA THR A 88 3.47 -12.53 4.52
C THR A 88 4.68 -12.80 3.61
N VAL A 89 5.89 -12.85 4.16
CA VAL A 89 7.11 -13.17 3.39
C VAL A 89 7.02 -14.56 2.78
N ARG A 90 6.57 -15.56 3.55
CA ARG A 90 6.38 -16.93 3.05
C ARG A 90 5.39 -16.96 1.89
N ARG A 91 4.22 -16.32 2.03
CA ARG A 91 3.20 -16.26 0.96
C ARG A 91 3.71 -15.57 -0.28
N ALA A 92 4.42 -14.45 -0.14
CA ALA A 92 4.98 -13.70 -1.27
C ALA A 92 6.07 -14.51 -2.00
N GLN A 93 7.00 -15.13 -1.26
CA GLN A 93 8.04 -15.98 -1.85
C GLN A 93 7.44 -17.21 -2.54
N ASP A 94 6.42 -17.85 -1.95
CA ASP A 94 5.72 -18.99 -2.53
C ASP A 94 4.97 -18.58 -3.82
N ALA A 95 4.27 -17.45 -3.82
CA ALA A 95 3.56 -16.93 -4.98
C ALA A 95 4.50 -16.60 -6.15
N ILE A 96 5.67 -16.03 -5.86
CA ILE A 96 6.72 -15.78 -6.86
C ILE A 96 7.27 -17.11 -7.40
N ALA A 97 7.61 -18.06 -6.52
CA ALA A 97 8.14 -19.36 -6.92
C ALA A 97 7.15 -20.15 -7.79
N GLN A 98 5.86 -20.06 -7.46
CA GLN A 98 4.77 -20.69 -8.21
C GLN A 98 4.29 -19.87 -9.41
N ARG A 99 4.88 -18.68 -9.64
CA ARG A 99 4.57 -17.77 -10.74
C ARG A 99 3.12 -17.29 -10.78
N HIS A 100 2.47 -17.15 -9.61
CA HIS A 100 1.10 -16.64 -9.54
C HIS A 100 0.98 -15.23 -10.13
N PHE A 101 1.99 -14.38 -9.97
CA PHE A 101 1.99 -13.01 -10.51
C PHE A 101 2.25 -12.92 -12.03
N ALA A 102 2.60 -14.02 -12.71
CA ALA A 102 2.94 -13.98 -14.13
C ALA A 102 1.79 -13.51 -15.04
N VAL A 103 0.55 -13.57 -14.56
CA VAL A 103 -0.64 -13.10 -15.29
C VAL A 103 -0.92 -11.61 -15.13
N GLU A 104 -0.34 -10.96 -14.13
CA GLU A 104 -0.60 -9.56 -13.76
C GLU A 104 0.64 -8.65 -13.90
N THR A 105 1.85 -9.21 -13.90
CA THR A 105 3.09 -8.45 -14.09
C THR A 105 3.44 -8.26 -15.57
N ILE A 106 3.74 -7.01 -15.97
CA ILE A 106 4.34 -6.71 -17.27
C ILE A 106 5.85 -6.44 -17.09
N PRO A 107 6.75 -7.16 -17.80
CA PRO A 107 8.19 -6.91 -17.71
C PRO A 107 8.58 -5.49 -18.13
N VAL A 108 9.40 -4.84 -17.31
CA VAL A 108 9.95 -3.50 -17.59
C VAL A 108 11.39 -3.64 -18.06
N LYS A 109 11.71 -3.03 -19.20
CA LYS A 109 13.09 -2.95 -19.73
C LYS A 109 13.73 -1.63 -19.31
N ILE A 110 14.89 -1.71 -18.69
CA ILE A 110 15.68 -0.57 -18.21
C ILE A 110 16.96 -0.48 -19.05
N GLY A 111 17.16 0.66 -19.71
CA GLY A 111 18.28 0.91 -20.62
C GLY A 111 18.09 0.32 -22.03
N GLU A 112 19.12 0.45 -22.85
CA GLU A 112 19.11 0.06 -24.27
C GLU A 112 20.27 -0.89 -24.63
N GLY A 113 20.12 -1.58 -25.75
CA GLY A 113 21.16 -2.46 -26.31
C GLY A 113 21.43 -3.71 -25.47
N ALA A 114 22.62 -4.30 -25.65
CA ALA A 114 22.99 -5.58 -25.02
C ALA A 114 23.09 -5.55 -23.48
N LYS A 115 23.05 -4.36 -22.86
CA LYS A 115 23.11 -4.19 -21.40
C LYS A 115 21.75 -3.89 -20.77
N ALA A 116 20.66 -3.89 -21.55
CA ALA A 116 19.33 -3.63 -21.03
C ALA A 116 18.95 -4.68 -19.97
N LEU A 117 18.51 -4.22 -18.79
CA LEU A 117 18.00 -5.08 -17.73
C LEU A 117 16.50 -5.27 -17.93
N THR A 118 16.02 -6.50 -17.82
CA THR A 118 14.57 -6.76 -17.76
C THR A 118 14.19 -7.10 -16.33
N VAL A 119 13.29 -6.31 -15.76
CA VAL A 119 12.70 -6.52 -14.44
C VAL A 119 11.30 -7.11 -14.64
N SER A 120 11.05 -8.30 -14.11
CA SER A 120 9.77 -9.01 -14.28
C SER A 120 9.33 -9.79 -13.04
N VAL A 121 10.00 -9.58 -11.91
CA VAL A 121 9.76 -10.27 -10.65
C VAL A 121 9.90 -9.25 -9.54
N ASP A 122 8.98 -9.27 -8.58
CA ASP A 122 9.05 -8.40 -7.40
C ASP A 122 10.33 -8.69 -6.61
N GLU A 123 11.12 -7.64 -6.39
CA GLU A 123 12.48 -7.79 -5.88
C GLU A 123 12.53 -8.00 -4.36
N ILE A 124 11.65 -7.33 -3.63
CA ILE A 124 11.70 -7.23 -2.16
C ILE A 124 11.52 -8.61 -1.49
N PRO A 125 10.51 -9.44 -1.83
CA PRO A 125 10.32 -10.72 -1.14
C PRO A 125 11.53 -11.65 -1.24
N GLY A 126 12.23 -11.65 -2.39
CA GLY A 126 13.43 -12.48 -2.61
C GLY A 126 14.67 -12.04 -1.83
N LYS A 127 14.67 -10.81 -1.30
CA LYS A 127 15.77 -10.26 -0.49
C LYS A 127 15.59 -10.48 1.01
N ILE A 128 14.40 -10.91 1.45
CA ILE A 128 14.09 -11.07 2.87
C ILE A 128 14.57 -12.45 3.35
N SER A 129 15.35 -12.44 4.42
CA SER A 129 15.80 -13.59 5.19
C SER A 129 14.85 -13.81 6.38
N PRO A 130 13.91 -14.78 6.34
CA PRO A 130 12.98 -15.03 7.43
C PRO A 130 13.67 -15.23 8.79
N GLU A 131 14.81 -15.90 8.80
CA GLU A 131 15.61 -16.19 10.00
C GLU A 131 16.16 -14.94 10.70
N LYS A 132 16.25 -13.81 10.00
CA LYS A 132 16.76 -12.54 10.54
C LYS A 132 15.66 -11.69 11.18
N ILE A 133 14.38 -11.95 10.89
CA ILE A 133 13.25 -11.12 11.35
C ILE A 133 13.24 -10.94 12.87
N PRO A 134 13.38 -11.99 13.71
CA PRO A 134 13.38 -11.82 15.17
C PRO A 134 14.52 -10.93 15.70
N GLY A 135 15.63 -10.85 14.96
CA GLY A 135 16.81 -10.05 15.33
C GLY A 135 16.75 -8.58 14.89
N LEU A 136 15.70 -8.17 14.16
CA LEU A 136 15.59 -6.80 13.68
C LEU A 136 15.33 -5.81 14.83
N ARG A 137 15.98 -4.66 14.73
CA ARG A 137 15.78 -3.54 15.66
C ARG A 137 14.46 -2.82 15.34
N PRO A 138 13.82 -2.20 16.34
CA PRO A 138 12.71 -1.29 16.11
C PRO A 138 13.07 -0.18 15.12
N ALA A 139 12.14 0.17 14.22
CA ALA A 139 12.38 1.08 13.11
C ALA A 139 12.06 2.55 13.44
N PHE A 140 11.10 2.80 14.35
CA PHE A 140 10.54 4.14 14.56
C PHE A 140 10.73 4.70 15.97
N HIS A 141 10.89 3.83 16.98
CA HIS A 141 11.14 4.23 18.37
C HIS A 141 12.05 3.21 19.04
N ALA A 142 12.93 3.63 19.96
CA ALA A 142 13.90 2.74 20.61
C ALA A 142 13.22 1.58 21.37
N ASP A 143 12.11 1.88 22.04
CA ASP A 143 11.26 0.91 22.75
C ASP A 143 10.06 0.43 21.90
N GLY A 144 10.13 0.63 20.58
CA GLY A 144 9.08 0.26 19.64
C GLY A 144 9.02 -1.25 19.37
N THR A 145 7.95 -1.67 18.72
CA THR A 145 7.69 -3.06 18.32
C THR A 145 7.74 -3.26 16.81
N ILE A 146 7.53 -2.21 16.02
CA ILE A 146 7.56 -2.29 14.56
C ILE A 146 9.00 -2.31 14.08
N THR A 147 9.30 -3.24 13.17
CA THR A 147 10.60 -3.36 12.50
C THR A 147 10.45 -3.21 10.99
N ALA A 148 11.59 -3.20 10.29
CA ALA A 148 11.60 -3.23 8.83
C ALA A 148 10.89 -4.46 8.22
N ALA A 149 10.67 -5.54 8.97
CA ALA A 149 9.92 -6.70 8.49
C ALA A 149 8.41 -6.57 8.69
N SER A 150 7.97 -5.77 9.67
CA SER A 150 6.55 -5.54 9.97
C SER A 150 6.05 -4.18 9.46
N ALA A 151 6.81 -3.54 8.57
CA ALA A 151 6.50 -2.31 7.88
C ALA A 151 6.73 -2.52 6.37
N SER A 152 5.89 -1.94 5.53
CA SER A 152 6.11 -1.97 4.08
C SER A 152 7.40 -1.24 3.71
N ALA A 153 8.15 -1.80 2.77
CA ALA A 153 9.33 -1.13 2.23
C ALA A 153 8.93 0.01 1.27
N ASN A 154 9.82 1.00 1.12
CA ASN A 154 9.72 1.95 0.02
C ASN A 154 9.95 1.20 -1.31
N SER A 155 9.11 1.46 -2.30
CA SER A 155 9.09 0.71 -3.56
C SER A 155 8.78 1.61 -4.75
N ASP A 156 9.24 1.19 -5.93
CA ASP A 156 8.89 1.79 -7.22
C ASP A 156 7.95 0.85 -7.98
N GLY A 157 6.88 1.37 -8.57
CA GLY A 157 5.93 0.54 -9.30
C GLY A 157 4.77 1.30 -9.92
N ALA A 158 4.06 0.64 -10.82
CA ALA A 158 2.83 1.17 -11.42
C ALA A 158 1.82 0.04 -11.67
N ALA A 159 0.55 0.34 -11.49
CA ALA A 159 -0.55 -0.59 -11.77
C ALA A 159 -1.69 0.16 -12.46
N ALA A 160 -2.31 -0.47 -13.46
CA ALA A 160 -3.41 0.12 -14.21
C ALA A 160 -4.47 -0.92 -14.59
N LEU A 161 -5.71 -0.46 -14.66
CA LEU A 161 -6.90 -1.21 -15.03
C LEU A 161 -7.67 -0.46 -16.11
N VAL A 162 -8.27 -1.21 -17.03
CA VAL A 162 -9.23 -0.68 -18.00
C VAL A 162 -10.64 -0.98 -17.51
N LEU A 163 -11.43 0.07 -17.28
CA LEU A 163 -12.81 -0.03 -16.84
C LEU A 163 -13.75 0.41 -17.95
N SER A 164 -14.91 -0.25 -18.05
CA SER A 164 -15.97 0.12 -18.98
C SER A 164 -17.33 -0.25 -18.40
N THR A 165 -18.40 0.31 -18.96
CA THR A 165 -19.75 -0.16 -18.61
C THR A 165 -19.99 -1.54 -19.21
N ARG A 166 -20.73 -2.40 -18.49
CA ARG A 166 -21.06 -3.76 -18.94
C ARG A 166 -21.68 -3.80 -20.34
N GLY A 167 -22.58 -2.86 -20.65
CA GLY A 167 -23.22 -2.79 -21.97
C GLY A 167 -22.23 -2.41 -23.07
N HIS A 168 -21.28 -1.52 -22.78
CA HIS A 168 -20.25 -1.13 -23.73
C HIS A 168 -19.26 -2.26 -24.00
N ALA A 169 -18.75 -2.91 -22.95
CA ALA A 169 -17.86 -4.07 -23.07
C ALA A 169 -18.50 -5.20 -23.89
N ARG A 170 -19.78 -5.52 -23.63
CA ARG A 170 -20.53 -6.55 -24.37
C ARG A 170 -20.67 -6.23 -25.86
N ARG A 171 -21.01 -4.98 -26.21
CA ARG A 171 -21.16 -4.57 -27.61
C ARG A 171 -19.85 -4.68 -28.39
N LEU A 172 -18.72 -4.46 -27.73
CA LEU A 172 -17.38 -4.58 -28.33
C LEU A 172 -16.79 -6.00 -28.25
N GLY A 173 -17.49 -6.96 -27.63
CA GLY A 173 -16.96 -8.31 -27.45
C GLY A 173 -15.73 -8.39 -26.56
N LEU A 174 -15.54 -7.43 -25.65
CA LEU A 174 -14.37 -7.39 -24.77
C LEU A 174 -14.49 -8.42 -23.63
N PRO A 175 -13.40 -9.11 -23.24
CA PRO A 175 -13.39 -9.96 -22.06
C PRO A 175 -13.60 -9.12 -20.79
N VAL A 176 -14.42 -9.62 -19.86
CA VAL A 176 -14.69 -8.96 -18.58
C VAL A 176 -14.11 -9.82 -17.46
N LEU A 177 -13.09 -9.31 -16.78
CA LEU A 177 -12.39 -10.02 -15.70
C LEU A 177 -13.16 -9.98 -14.37
N ALA A 178 -13.71 -8.82 -14.03
CA ALA A 178 -14.43 -8.60 -12.77
C ALA A 178 -15.45 -7.48 -12.89
N ARG A 179 -16.31 -7.34 -11.87
CA ARG A 179 -17.29 -6.25 -11.74
C ARG A 179 -17.08 -5.52 -10.42
N VAL A 180 -16.99 -4.18 -10.49
CA VAL A 180 -17.05 -3.33 -9.30
C VAL A 180 -18.50 -3.30 -8.77
N VAL A 181 -18.76 -4.04 -7.70
CA VAL A 181 -20.08 -4.11 -7.05
C VAL A 181 -20.34 -2.82 -6.27
N ALA A 182 -19.46 -2.51 -5.32
CA ALA A 182 -19.53 -1.31 -4.50
C ALA A 182 -18.13 -0.74 -4.27
N HIS A 183 -18.07 0.51 -3.83
CA HIS A 183 -16.86 1.16 -3.35
C HIS A 183 -17.22 2.15 -2.23
N ALA A 184 -16.29 2.38 -1.32
CA ALA A 184 -16.46 3.30 -0.21
C ALA A 184 -15.12 3.86 0.27
N THR A 185 -15.15 5.09 0.76
CA THR A 185 -14.08 5.67 1.59
C THR A 185 -14.54 5.82 3.03
N HIS A 186 -13.57 5.76 3.93
CA HIS A 186 -13.71 6.07 5.34
C HIS A 186 -12.51 6.91 5.80
N ALA A 187 -12.74 7.84 6.71
CA ALA A 187 -11.72 8.73 7.24
C ALA A 187 -11.89 8.81 8.76
N LEU A 188 -10.76 8.85 9.45
CA LEU A 188 -10.64 9.05 10.88
C LEU A 188 -9.70 10.23 11.14
N ALA A 189 -9.40 10.52 12.40
CA ALA A 189 -8.32 11.44 12.71
C ALA A 189 -7.01 10.93 12.05
N PRO A 190 -6.09 11.82 11.61
CA PRO A 190 -4.83 11.41 10.99
C PRO A 190 -4.06 10.38 11.82
N ALA A 191 -4.08 10.53 13.15
CA ALA A 191 -3.42 9.62 14.07
C ALA A 191 -4.00 8.19 14.10
N GLU A 192 -5.20 7.99 13.56
CA GLU A 192 -5.92 6.71 13.54
C GLU A 192 -6.00 6.11 12.13
N PHE A 193 -5.19 6.57 11.18
CA PHE A 193 -5.26 6.12 9.78
C PHE A 193 -5.09 4.60 9.63
N THR A 194 -4.33 3.98 10.54
CA THR A 194 -4.10 2.53 10.61
C THR A 194 -5.37 1.73 10.83
N LEU A 195 -6.42 2.34 11.39
CA LEU A 195 -7.73 1.72 11.65
C LEU A 195 -8.76 2.04 10.56
N ALA A 196 -8.48 3.02 9.69
CA ALA A 196 -9.40 3.44 8.63
C ALA A 196 -9.87 2.30 7.70
N PRO A 197 -9.05 1.28 7.37
CA PRO A 197 -9.50 0.13 6.58
C PRO A 197 -10.70 -0.60 7.18
N ILE A 198 -10.82 -0.66 8.51
CA ILE A 198 -11.91 -1.36 9.21
C ILE A 198 -13.26 -0.73 8.84
N GLY A 199 -13.36 0.60 9.00
CA GLY A 199 -14.57 1.35 8.64
C GLY A 199 -14.83 1.37 7.14
N ALA A 200 -13.79 1.34 6.31
CA ALA A 200 -13.93 1.25 4.86
C ALA A 200 -14.54 -0.10 4.42
N VAL A 201 -14.06 -1.21 4.99
CA VAL A 201 -14.58 -2.56 4.73
C VAL A 201 -16.03 -2.69 5.19
N GLN A 202 -16.34 -2.28 6.42
CA GLN A 202 -17.73 -2.30 6.93
C GLN A 202 -18.68 -1.52 6.02
N LYS A 203 -18.27 -0.33 5.58
CA LYS A 203 -19.09 0.54 4.72
C LYS A 203 -19.26 -0.03 3.31
N VAL A 204 -18.22 -0.63 2.71
CA VAL A 204 -18.33 -1.21 1.37
C VAL A 204 -19.18 -2.48 1.37
N LEU A 205 -19.08 -3.31 2.41
CA LEU A 205 -19.93 -4.50 2.60
C LEU A 205 -21.39 -4.10 2.76
N ALA A 206 -21.69 -3.12 3.61
CA ALA A 206 -23.05 -2.59 3.76
C ALA A 206 -23.62 -2.04 2.44
N ARG A 207 -22.80 -1.37 1.63
CA ARG A 207 -23.21 -0.89 0.29
C ARG A 207 -23.40 -2.00 -0.73
N ALA A 208 -22.61 -3.07 -0.64
CA ALA A 208 -22.76 -4.25 -1.48
C ALA A 208 -23.96 -5.13 -1.07
N GLY A 209 -24.45 -4.96 0.16
CA GLY A 209 -25.43 -5.85 0.77
C GLY A 209 -24.82 -7.20 1.14
N TRP A 210 -23.53 -7.21 1.50
CA TRP A 210 -22.77 -8.41 1.85
C TRP A 210 -22.41 -8.43 3.33
N THR A 211 -22.17 -9.65 3.80
CA THR A 211 -21.55 -9.98 5.09
C THR A 211 -20.08 -10.32 4.88
N VAL A 212 -19.29 -10.31 5.95
CA VAL A 212 -17.86 -10.71 5.91
C VAL A 212 -17.71 -12.14 5.38
N SER A 213 -18.60 -13.05 5.77
CA SER A 213 -18.58 -14.46 5.36
C SER A 213 -18.89 -14.71 3.89
N GLU A 214 -19.40 -13.72 3.17
CA GLU A 214 -19.65 -13.82 1.71
C GLU A 214 -18.44 -13.40 0.87
N VAL A 215 -17.37 -12.93 1.50
CA VAL A 215 -16.14 -12.53 0.81
C VAL A 215 -15.13 -13.66 0.87
N ASP A 216 -14.78 -14.18 -0.30
CA ASP A 216 -13.82 -15.29 -0.42
C ASP A 216 -12.38 -14.84 -0.12
N LEU A 217 -12.04 -13.60 -0.47
CA LEU A 217 -10.68 -13.07 -0.36
C LEU A 217 -10.65 -11.57 -0.04
N PHE A 218 -9.76 -11.20 0.87
CA PHE A 218 -9.48 -9.81 1.25
C PHE A 218 -8.04 -9.44 0.87
N GLU A 219 -7.89 -8.35 0.13
CA GLU A 219 -6.61 -7.66 -0.05
C GLU A 219 -6.63 -6.38 0.80
N ILE A 220 -5.99 -6.42 1.97
CA ILE A 220 -5.81 -5.27 2.85
C ILE A 220 -4.32 -4.91 2.83
N ASN A 221 -4.01 -3.70 2.38
CA ASN A 221 -2.62 -3.26 2.23
C ASN A 221 -1.85 -3.28 3.57
N GLU A 222 -0.70 -3.95 3.57
CA GLU A 222 0.18 -4.13 4.73
C GLU A 222 1.14 -2.95 4.92
N ALA A 223 0.62 -1.72 5.09
CA ALA A 223 1.49 -0.56 5.39
C ALA A 223 2.33 -0.82 6.66
N PHE A 224 1.70 -1.39 7.67
CA PHE A 224 2.33 -2.04 8.82
C PHE A 224 1.54 -3.31 9.14
N ALA A 225 2.19 -4.34 9.69
CA ALA A 225 1.53 -5.59 10.08
C ALA A 225 0.31 -5.33 10.98
N VAL A 226 0.42 -4.36 11.88
CA VAL A 226 -0.65 -3.98 12.83
C VAL A 226 -1.93 -3.47 12.16
N VAL A 227 -1.84 -2.92 10.94
CA VAL A 227 -3.01 -2.45 10.18
C VAL A 227 -3.90 -3.64 9.83
N VAL A 228 -3.32 -4.69 9.27
CA VAL A 228 -4.07 -5.89 8.89
C VAL A 228 -4.45 -6.70 10.11
N MET A 229 -3.56 -6.83 11.10
CA MET A 229 -3.86 -7.52 12.36
C MET A 229 -5.04 -6.89 13.11
N ALA A 230 -5.16 -5.55 13.12
CA ALA A 230 -6.31 -4.85 13.70
C ALA A 230 -7.59 -5.16 12.90
N ALA A 231 -7.52 -5.11 11.56
CA ALA A 231 -8.66 -5.45 10.72
C ALA A 231 -9.11 -6.91 10.88
N MET A 232 -8.17 -7.86 10.96
CA MET A 232 -8.45 -9.27 11.24
C MET A 232 -9.18 -9.44 12.57
N LYS A 233 -8.71 -8.77 13.62
CA LYS A 233 -9.32 -8.85 14.96
C LYS A 233 -10.75 -8.29 14.97
N ASP A 234 -10.94 -7.10 14.41
CA ASP A 234 -12.21 -6.37 14.57
C ASP A 234 -13.28 -6.78 13.56
N LEU A 235 -12.88 -7.29 12.40
CA LEU A 235 -13.80 -7.81 11.37
C LEU A 235 -13.96 -9.33 11.43
N GLY A 236 -13.16 -10.02 12.25
CA GLY A 236 -13.17 -11.48 12.35
C GLY A 236 -12.63 -12.16 11.09
N LEU A 237 -11.55 -11.63 10.51
CA LEU A 237 -10.86 -12.23 9.36
C LEU A 237 -9.74 -13.15 9.84
N GLY A 238 -9.70 -14.39 9.36
CA GLY A 238 -8.68 -15.37 9.73
C GLY A 238 -9.06 -16.78 9.35
#